data_AF-A0A672V5A9-F1
#
_entry.id   AF-A0A672V5A9-F1
#
_cell.length_a   1.000
_cell.length_b   1.000
_cell.length_c   1.000
_cell.angle_alpha   90.00
_cell.angle_beta   90.00
_cell.angle_gamma   90.00
#
_symmetry.space_group_name_H-M   'P 1'
#
loop_
_entity.id
_entity.type
_entity.pdbx_description
1 polymer ?
#
loop_
_entity_poly.entity_id
_entity_poly.type
_entity_poly.pdbx_seq_one_letter_code
_entity_poly.pdbx_strand_id
1 'polypeptide(L)'
;MAEWERVFRQSLAVPPHARRRRVPAAHPAAFCCVLKHLEGAALAQVPGEPSLIVGAEYQLRLSLFDATYHHFFGRTWRTTTSSARPFLSPFPPQTIYFHTSLNHPGIAAVVEVVATTKKGDGSSQHLSCGFGVIPLFGSGSEAKDQATKDRVLKLYHGTPRALLHPRFQEPMEKNKYLTVMEKSHLQYTLKPHQPLETIFHLLPENLLVSGVQNIPGLLPVCGDMSKGSFPFSAAFGSGAPVVLVTSPLATV
;
A
#
# COMPACT_ATOMS: atom_id res chain seq x y z
N MET A 1 -7.41 24.54 14.75
CA MET A 1 -7.79 24.66 13.32
C MET A 1 -6.73 24.08 12.38
N ALA A 2 -5.44 24.47 12.47
CA ALA A 2 -4.39 24.00 11.56
C ALA A 2 -4.17 22.47 11.54
N GLU A 3 -4.41 21.79 12.66
CA GLU A 3 -4.29 20.33 12.74
C GLU A 3 -5.36 19.61 11.92
N TRP A 4 -6.61 20.05 12.00
CA TRP A 4 -7.70 19.49 11.19
C TRP A 4 -7.48 19.74 9.71
N GLU A 5 -7.05 20.93 9.32
CA GLU A 5 -6.74 21.25 7.92
C GLU A 5 -5.62 20.35 7.36
N ARG A 6 -4.59 20.06 8.17
CA ARG A 6 -3.55 19.08 7.85
C ARG A 6 -4.13 17.67 7.69
N VAL A 7 -4.99 17.22 8.61
CA VAL A 7 -5.64 15.91 8.54
C VAL A 7 -6.51 15.81 7.28
N PHE A 8 -7.32 16.82 6.97
CA PHE A 8 -8.15 16.86 5.77
C PHE A 8 -7.31 16.82 4.49
N ARG A 9 -6.24 17.62 4.39
CA ARG A 9 -5.34 17.56 3.23
C ARG A 9 -4.65 16.20 3.09
N GLN A 10 -4.36 15.54 4.20
CA GLN A 10 -3.77 14.20 4.24
C GLN A 10 -4.80 13.08 4.00
N SER A 11 -6.10 13.35 4.09
CA SER A 11 -7.18 12.38 3.87
C SER A 11 -7.85 12.51 2.50
N LEU A 12 -7.40 13.43 1.64
CA LEU A 12 -7.90 13.54 0.27
C LEU A 12 -7.63 12.24 -0.50
N ALA A 13 -8.70 11.59 -0.93
CA ALA A 13 -8.66 10.40 -1.77
C ALA A 13 -9.13 10.75 -3.18
N VAL A 14 -8.43 10.23 -4.18
CA VAL A 14 -8.84 10.36 -5.58
C VAL A 14 -10.04 9.43 -5.81
N PRO A 15 -11.16 9.93 -6.36
CA PRO A 15 -12.32 9.09 -6.59
C PRO A 15 -12.04 8.02 -7.67
N PRO A 16 -12.73 6.86 -7.60
CA PRO A 16 -12.77 5.92 -8.72
C PRO A 16 -13.24 6.58 -10.01
N HIS A 17 -12.83 6.02 -11.16
CA HIS A 17 -13.20 6.54 -12.47
C HIS A 17 -14.74 6.65 -12.61
N ALA A 18 -15.23 7.73 -13.21
CA ALA A 18 -16.66 8.06 -13.23
C ALA A 18 -17.55 6.96 -13.84
N ARG A 19 -17.02 6.16 -14.77
CA ARG A 19 -17.74 5.01 -15.36
C ARG A 19 -17.99 3.88 -14.36
N ARG A 20 -17.10 3.68 -13.38
CA ARG A 20 -17.28 2.67 -12.32
C ARG A 20 -18.35 3.08 -11.31
N ARG A 21 -18.51 4.39 -11.06
CA ARG A 21 -19.55 4.94 -10.16
C ARG A 21 -20.98 4.74 -10.67
N ARG A 22 -21.16 4.47 -11.96
CA ARG A 22 -22.47 4.25 -12.58
C ARG A 22 -22.94 2.79 -12.48
N VAL A 23 -22.04 1.89 -12.09
CA VAL A 23 -22.36 0.48 -11.87
C VAL A 23 -22.87 0.33 -10.43
N PRO A 24 -23.93 -0.46 -10.18
CA PRO A 24 -24.36 -0.76 -8.82
C PRO A 24 -23.19 -1.27 -7.98
N ALA A 25 -23.03 -0.73 -6.78
CA ALA A 25 -21.95 -1.13 -5.88
C ALA A 25 -22.10 -2.62 -5.55
N ALA A 26 -21.08 -3.41 -5.88
CA ALA A 26 -21.00 -4.78 -5.43
C ALA A 26 -20.74 -4.81 -3.91
N HIS A 27 -20.95 -5.97 -3.28
CA HIS A 27 -20.55 -6.13 -1.88
C HIS A 27 -19.03 -5.83 -1.76
N PRO A 28 -18.60 -4.91 -0.87
CA PRO A 28 -17.21 -4.51 -0.79
C PRO A 28 -16.33 -5.69 -0.38
N ALA A 29 -15.26 -5.91 -1.14
CA ALA A 29 -14.27 -6.93 -0.82
C ALA A 29 -13.17 -6.31 0.07
N ALA A 30 -12.92 -6.95 1.21
CA ALA A 30 -11.86 -6.58 2.14
C ALA A 30 -10.58 -7.35 1.88
N PHE A 31 -9.43 -6.67 1.99
CA PHE A 31 -8.11 -7.24 1.77
C PHE A 31 -7.14 -6.88 2.89
N CYS A 32 -6.22 -7.81 3.15
CA CYS A 32 -5.01 -7.61 3.92
C CYS A 32 -3.81 -7.88 3.00
N CYS A 33 -2.99 -6.85 2.80
CA CYS A 33 -1.76 -6.92 2.04
C CYS A 33 -0.57 -6.75 2.98
N VAL A 34 0.32 -7.73 3.01
CA VAL A 34 1.55 -7.70 3.80
C VAL A 34 2.73 -7.58 2.84
N LEU A 35 3.47 -6.48 2.91
CA LEU A 35 4.74 -6.30 2.18
C LEU A 35 5.87 -6.77 3.10
N LYS A 36 6.62 -7.81 2.71
CA LYS A 36 7.55 -8.52 3.60
C LYS A 36 9.00 -8.10 3.40
N HIS A 37 9.56 -8.44 2.24
CA HIS A 37 11.00 -8.30 2.00
C HIS A 37 11.25 -7.74 0.61
N LEU A 38 12.00 -6.65 0.53
CA LEU A 38 12.45 -6.06 -0.73
C LEU A 38 13.88 -6.51 -0.99
N GLU A 39 14.12 -7.16 -2.12
CA GLU A 39 15.44 -7.61 -2.55
C GLU A 39 15.75 -7.01 -3.92
N GLY A 40 17.01 -6.63 -4.20
CA GLY A 40 17.42 -6.35 -5.58
C GLY A 40 18.53 -5.35 -5.81
N ALA A 41 19.71 -5.82 -6.19
CA ALA A 41 20.90 -4.99 -6.45
C ALA A 41 20.67 -3.85 -7.47
N ALA A 42 19.70 -3.95 -8.39
CA ALA A 42 19.39 -2.91 -9.36
C ALA A 42 18.78 -1.64 -8.72
N LEU A 43 18.22 -1.74 -7.52
CA LEU A 43 17.71 -0.60 -6.76
C LEU A 43 18.86 0.28 -6.19
N ALA A 44 20.10 -0.23 -6.16
CA ALA A 44 21.29 0.51 -5.75
C ALA A 44 21.85 1.43 -6.85
N GLN A 45 21.50 1.15 -8.10
CA GLN A 45 22.01 1.83 -9.28
C GLN A 45 20.92 2.74 -9.83
N VAL A 46 20.72 3.88 -9.17
CA VAL A 46 19.96 4.97 -9.77
C VAL A 46 20.73 5.48 -10.99
N PRO A 47 20.19 5.37 -12.22
CA PRO A 47 20.88 5.86 -13.41
C PRO A 47 20.99 7.40 -13.34
N GLY A 48 22.23 7.91 -13.34
CA GLY A 48 22.52 9.35 -13.43
C GLY A 48 23.13 9.98 -12.18
N GLU A 49 23.13 9.32 -11.01
CA GLU A 49 23.71 9.88 -9.77
C GLU A 49 24.33 8.76 -8.91
N PRO A 50 25.59 8.36 -9.19
CA PRO A 50 26.32 7.34 -8.41
C PRO A 50 26.58 7.76 -6.94
N SER A 51 26.36 9.03 -6.61
CA SER A 51 26.52 9.67 -5.30
C SER A 51 25.46 9.27 -4.26
N LEU A 52 24.30 8.74 -4.69
CA LEU A 52 23.12 8.55 -3.82
C LEU A 52 23.23 7.33 -2.88
N ILE A 53 24.28 6.51 -3.01
CA ILE A 53 24.43 5.24 -2.28
C ILE A 53 24.81 5.44 -0.80
N VAL A 54 25.26 6.65 -0.43
CA VAL A 54 25.61 7.01 0.94
C VAL A 54 24.55 7.97 1.51
N GLY A 55 23.57 7.41 2.23
CA GLY A 55 22.59 8.20 2.99
C GLY A 55 21.19 8.36 2.38
N ALA A 56 20.88 7.69 1.25
CA ALA A 56 19.51 7.64 0.76
C ALA A 56 18.60 6.81 1.68
N GLU A 57 17.47 7.39 2.08
CA GLU A 57 16.41 6.66 2.75
C GLU A 57 15.43 6.10 1.71
N TYR A 58 14.79 4.98 2.01
CA TYR A 58 13.86 4.35 1.09
C TYR A 58 12.45 4.32 1.67
N GLN A 59 11.46 4.45 0.80
CA GLN A 59 10.04 4.48 1.11
C GLN A 59 9.27 3.60 0.13
N LEU A 60 8.41 2.73 0.65
CA LEU A 60 7.42 2.03 -0.15
C LEU A 60 6.15 2.86 -0.23
N ARG A 61 5.54 2.90 -1.41
CA ARG A 61 4.23 3.52 -1.62
C ARG A 61 3.28 2.51 -2.25
N LEU A 62 2.06 2.45 -1.76
CA LEU A 62 1.02 1.58 -2.28
C LEU A 62 -0.14 2.45 -2.77
N SER A 63 -0.57 2.26 -4.01
CA SER A 63 -1.69 3.00 -4.62
C SER A 63 -2.65 2.04 -5.31
N LEU A 64 -3.92 2.40 -5.44
CA LEU A 64 -4.89 1.60 -6.19
C LEU A 64 -4.98 2.11 -7.64
N PHE A 65 -5.12 1.17 -8.58
CA PHE A 65 -5.12 1.45 -10.01
C PHE A 65 -6.19 0.62 -10.73
N ASP A 66 -6.91 1.28 -11.64
CA ASP A 66 -7.86 0.64 -12.56
C ASP A 66 -7.20 0.58 -13.95
N ALA A 67 -6.74 -0.60 -14.33
CA ALA A 67 -6.10 -0.83 -15.62
C ALA A 67 -7.06 -0.68 -16.80
N THR A 68 -8.36 -0.88 -16.59
CA THR A 68 -9.37 -0.72 -17.66
C THR A 68 -9.51 0.74 -18.09
N TYR A 69 -9.34 1.68 -17.16
CA TYR A 69 -9.49 3.12 -17.42
C TYR A 69 -8.18 3.89 -17.25
N HIS A 70 -7.06 3.20 -17.04
CA HIS A 70 -5.75 3.79 -16.73
C HIS A 70 -5.83 4.89 -15.68
N HIS A 71 -6.49 4.59 -14.55
CA HIS A 71 -6.84 5.60 -13.55
C HIS A 71 -6.39 5.18 -12.16
N PHE A 72 -5.54 5.99 -11.52
CA PHE A 72 -5.24 5.84 -10.10
C PHE A 72 -6.38 6.39 -9.25
N PHE A 73 -6.72 5.69 -8.18
CA PHE A 73 -7.78 6.08 -7.27
C PHE A 73 -7.43 5.75 -5.81
N GLY A 74 -8.27 6.20 -4.90
CA GLY A 74 -8.05 6.09 -3.46
C GLY A 74 -6.95 7.03 -2.96
N ARG A 75 -6.35 6.65 -1.83
CA ARG A 75 -5.20 7.37 -1.26
C ARG A 75 -3.95 6.51 -1.34
N THR A 76 -2.84 7.09 -1.78
CA THR A 76 -1.54 6.44 -1.71
C THR A 76 -1.09 6.28 -0.26
N TRP A 77 -0.94 5.05 0.19
CA TRP A 77 -0.27 4.73 1.44
C TRP A 77 1.25 4.80 1.27
N ARG A 78 1.97 5.18 2.32
CA ARG A 78 3.43 5.34 2.31
C ARG A 78 4.02 4.82 3.62
N THR A 79 5.16 4.14 3.55
CA THR A 79 5.94 3.82 4.75
C THR A 79 6.60 5.07 5.31
N THR A 80 6.97 5.02 6.59
CA THR A 80 8.03 5.89 7.10
C THR A 80 9.31 5.64 6.30
N THR A 81 10.11 6.68 6.11
CA THR A 81 11.39 6.54 5.42
C THR A 81 12.33 5.74 6.30
N SER A 82 12.99 4.74 5.71
CA SER A 82 13.99 3.94 6.39
C SER A 82 15.36 4.26 5.83
N SER A 83 16.31 4.61 6.72
CA SER A 83 17.72 4.77 6.38
C SER A 83 18.40 3.43 6.03
N ALA A 84 17.70 2.31 6.24
CA ALA A 84 18.18 1.01 5.83
C ALA A 84 18.40 0.99 4.31
N ARG A 85 19.64 0.67 3.92
CA ARG A 85 19.88 0.21 2.55
C ARG A 85 19.01 -1.03 2.33
N PRO A 86 18.17 -1.08 1.28
CA PRO A 86 17.24 -2.19 1.03
C PRO A 86 17.91 -3.57 0.99
N PHE A 87 19.25 -3.61 0.83
CA PHE A 87 20.05 -4.83 0.70
C PHE A 87 20.73 -5.28 2.00
N LEU A 88 20.79 -4.44 3.03
CA LEU A 88 21.52 -4.72 4.27
C LEU A 88 20.61 -4.93 5.48
N SER A 89 19.38 -4.45 5.42
CA SER A 89 18.37 -4.68 6.46
C SER A 89 17.01 -4.89 5.80
N PRO A 90 16.32 -6.00 6.12
CA PRO A 90 14.93 -6.20 5.74
C PRO A 90 14.08 -5.00 6.16
N PHE A 91 13.23 -4.50 5.28
CA PHE A 91 12.13 -3.65 5.74
C PHE A 91 11.28 -4.46 6.74
N PRO A 92 10.89 -3.88 7.89
CA PRO A 92 9.95 -4.56 8.76
C PRO A 92 8.66 -4.81 7.97
N PRO A 93 8.06 -6.01 8.06
CA PRO A 93 6.85 -6.32 7.33
C PRO A 93 5.76 -5.28 7.56
N GLN A 94 5.21 -4.75 6.47
CA GLN A 94 4.18 -3.72 6.51
C GLN A 94 2.84 -4.35 6.20
N THR A 95 1.92 -4.31 7.16
CA THR A 95 0.54 -4.77 6.96
C THR A 95 -0.34 -3.59 6.62
N ILE A 96 -1.04 -3.69 5.49
CA ILE A 96 -1.97 -2.72 4.96
C ILE A 96 -3.34 -3.38 4.79
N TYR A 97 -4.37 -2.75 5.36
CA TYR A 97 -5.76 -3.15 5.23
C TYR A 97 -6.49 -2.15 4.34
N PHE A 98 -7.41 -2.64 3.54
CA PHE A 98 -8.29 -1.82 2.70
C PHE A 98 -9.47 -2.64 2.21
N HIS A 99 -10.50 -1.96 1.72
CA HIS A 99 -11.62 -2.58 1.05
C HIS A 99 -12.05 -1.75 -0.15
N THR A 100 -12.67 -2.41 -1.12
CA THR A 100 -13.18 -1.79 -2.35
C THR A 100 -14.42 -2.52 -2.85
N SER A 101 -15.41 -1.76 -3.31
CA SER A 101 -16.60 -2.26 -4.02
C SER A 101 -16.33 -2.50 -5.51
N LEU A 102 -15.15 -2.10 -6.01
CA LEU A 102 -14.75 -2.25 -7.40
C LEU A 102 -14.29 -3.70 -7.68
N ASN A 103 -15.24 -4.63 -7.68
CA ASN A 103 -14.96 -6.04 -7.99
C ASN A 103 -14.77 -6.23 -9.51
N HIS A 104 -13.54 -6.04 -9.98
CA HIS A 104 -13.20 -6.19 -11.41
C HIS A 104 -11.74 -6.65 -11.59
N PRO A 105 -11.44 -7.56 -12.54
CA PRO A 105 -10.09 -8.12 -12.73
C PRO A 105 -9.02 -7.06 -13.05
N GLY A 106 -9.41 -5.97 -13.71
CA GLY A 106 -8.51 -4.84 -13.98
C GLY A 106 -8.16 -3.96 -12.77
N ILE A 107 -8.67 -4.26 -11.57
CA ILE A 107 -8.38 -3.50 -10.35
C ILE A 107 -7.15 -4.12 -9.67
N ALA A 108 -6.13 -3.30 -9.46
CA ALA A 108 -4.83 -3.70 -8.95
C ALA A 108 -4.30 -2.72 -7.91
N ALA A 109 -3.39 -3.19 -7.06
CA ALA A 109 -2.58 -2.36 -6.20
C ALA A 109 -1.17 -2.22 -6.80
N VAL A 110 -0.67 -0.99 -6.88
CA VAL A 110 0.65 -0.66 -7.42
C VAL A 110 1.58 -0.32 -6.27
N VAL A 111 2.67 -1.07 -6.17
CA VAL A 111 3.75 -0.80 -5.21
C VAL A 111 4.84 -0.02 -5.92
N GLU A 112 5.22 1.13 -5.38
CA GLU A 112 6.35 1.93 -5.85
C GLU A 112 7.45 1.94 -4.79
N VAL A 113 8.69 1.76 -5.22
CA VAL A 113 9.89 1.93 -4.39
C VAL A 113 10.47 3.31 -4.67
N VAL A 114 10.55 4.16 -3.66
CA VAL A 114 11.03 5.53 -3.78
C VAL A 114 12.25 5.74 -2.89
N ALA A 115 13.37 6.14 -3.48
CA ALA A 115 14.51 6.68 -2.75
C ALA A 115 14.28 8.16 -2.43
N THR A 116 14.63 8.55 -1.22
CA THR A 116 14.52 9.93 -0.72
C THR A 116 15.88 10.39 -0.24
N THR A 117 16.38 11.47 -0.82
CA THR A 117 17.66 12.07 -0.45
C THR A 117 17.43 13.48 0.05
N LYS A 118 18.13 13.84 1.13
CA LYS A 118 18.15 15.22 1.61
C LYS A 118 19.23 15.95 0.83
N LYS A 119 18.81 16.96 0.07
CA LYS A 119 19.71 17.86 -0.62
C LYS A 119 20.29 18.85 0.40
N GLY A 120 21.50 19.35 0.14
CA GLY A 120 22.21 20.28 1.03
C GLY A 120 21.50 21.61 1.29
N ASP A 121 20.44 21.93 0.53
CA ASP A 121 19.57 23.10 0.72
C ASP A 121 18.39 22.83 1.67
N GLY A 122 18.32 21.65 2.29
CA GLY A 122 17.23 21.25 3.19
C GLY A 122 16.00 20.70 2.47
N SER A 123 15.97 20.68 1.13
CA SER A 123 14.90 20.04 0.36
C SER A 123 15.11 18.53 0.25
N SER A 124 14.01 17.76 0.24
CA SER A 124 14.06 16.31 0.01
C SER A 124 13.74 15.99 -1.44
N GLN A 125 14.64 15.33 -2.14
CA GLN A 125 14.39 14.80 -3.48
C GLN A 125 13.82 13.39 -3.38
N HIS A 126 12.72 13.14 -4.09
CA HIS A 126 12.10 11.82 -4.19
C HIS A 126 12.32 11.25 -5.58
N LEU A 127 12.93 10.08 -5.67
CA LEU A 127 13.19 9.39 -6.91
C LEU A 127 12.57 7.99 -6.90
N SER A 128 11.80 7.67 -7.93
CA SER A 128 11.25 6.33 -8.11
C SER A 128 12.34 5.38 -8.62
N CYS A 129 12.61 4.31 -7.89
CA CYS A 129 13.59 3.29 -8.25
C CYS A 129 12.96 2.15 -9.07
N GLY A 130 11.65 1.98 -8.96
CA GLY A 130 10.89 0.97 -9.68
C GLY A 130 9.52 0.75 -9.07
N PHE A 131 8.69 -0.02 -9.76
CA PHE A 131 7.34 -0.33 -9.30
C PHE A 131 6.90 -1.73 -9.70
N GLY A 132 5.95 -2.30 -8.96
CA GLY A 132 5.31 -3.57 -9.27
C GLY A 132 3.80 -3.46 -9.15
N VAL A 133 3.07 -4.38 -9.76
CA VAL A 133 1.60 -4.40 -9.78
C VAL A 133 1.09 -5.71 -9.22
N ILE A 134 0.18 -5.62 -8.26
CA ILE A 134 -0.47 -6.72 -7.56
C ILE A 134 -1.95 -6.74 -8.00
N PRO A 135 -2.38 -7.70 -8.82
CA PRO A 135 -3.80 -7.87 -9.14
C PRO A 135 -4.59 -8.18 -7.85
N LEU A 136 -5.70 -7.47 -7.62
CA LEU A 136 -6.54 -7.67 -6.44
C LEU A 136 -7.58 -8.78 -6.67
N PHE A 137 -8.09 -8.87 -7.89
CA PHE A 137 -9.06 -9.88 -8.30
C PHE A 137 -8.42 -10.76 -9.38
N GLY A 138 -8.32 -12.05 -9.10
CA GLY A 138 -7.76 -13.02 -10.06
C GLY A 138 -8.79 -13.40 -11.13
N SER A 139 -8.35 -13.55 -12.38
CA SER A 139 -9.18 -14.00 -13.50
C SER A 139 -9.18 -15.54 -13.70
N GLY A 140 -8.85 -16.33 -12.66
CA GLY A 140 -8.72 -17.79 -12.81
C GLY A 140 -8.75 -18.61 -11.52
N SER A 141 -8.89 -19.93 -11.71
CA SER A 141 -9.04 -21.00 -10.69
C SER A 141 -7.94 -21.07 -9.62
N GLU A 142 -6.85 -20.33 -9.77
CA GLU A 142 -5.73 -20.32 -8.82
C GLU A 142 -5.94 -19.38 -7.61
N ALA A 143 -7.01 -18.58 -7.60
CA ALA A 143 -7.27 -17.61 -6.53
C ALA A 143 -7.56 -18.25 -5.16
N LYS A 144 -8.00 -19.51 -5.10
CA LYS A 144 -8.37 -20.20 -3.84
C LYS A 144 -7.19 -20.84 -3.09
N ASP A 145 -6.19 -21.40 -3.79
CA ASP A 145 -5.02 -22.05 -3.15
C ASP A 145 -3.86 -21.08 -2.84
N GLN A 146 -3.92 -19.86 -3.35
CA GLN A 146 -2.84 -18.88 -3.28
C GLN A 146 -2.94 -17.87 -2.13
N ALA A 147 -3.96 -17.99 -1.26
CA ALA A 147 -4.13 -17.07 -0.13
C ALA A 147 -3.10 -17.30 1.00
N THR A 148 -2.36 -18.41 1.00
CA THR A 148 -1.47 -18.77 2.13
C THR A 148 0.01 -18.68 1.81
N LYS A 149 0.40 -18.56 0.53
CA LYS A 149 1.80 -18.55 0.10
C LYS A 149 2.34 -17.14 -0.10
N ASP A 150 3.60 -16.96 0.25
CA ASP A 150 4.36 -15.75 -0.05
C ASP A 150 4.57 -15.66 -1.56
N ARG A 151 4.14 -14.52 -2.11
CA ARG A 151 4.22 -14.21 -3.53
C ARG A 151 5.42 -13.33 -3.78
N VAL A 152 6.06 -13.53 -4.92
CA VAL A 152 7.18 -12.70 -5.36
C VAL A 152 6.68 -11.72 -6.41
N LEU A 153 6.68 -10.43 -6.08
CA LEU A 153 6.34 -9.34 -6.98
C LEU A 153 7.57 -8.96 -7.81
N LYS A 154 7.45 -9.07 -9.12
CA LYS A 154 8.44 -8.54 -10.07
C LYS A 154 8.38 -7.02 -10.08
N LEU A 155 9.54 -6.37 -10.04
CA LEU A 155 9.66 -4.92 -10.15
C LEU A 155 10.02 -4.55 -11.59
N TYR A 156 9.54 -3.39 -12.03
CA TYR A 156 9.80 -2.80 -13.33
C TYR A 156 10.52 -1.46 -13.15
N HIS A 157 11.43 -1.15 -14.07
CA HIS A 157 12.13 0.13 -14.09
C HIS A 157 11.16 1.29 -14.37
N GLY A 158 11.51 2.48 -13.87
CA GLY A 158 10.78 3.71 -14.11
C GLY A 158 9.74 4.03 -13.03
N THR A 159 8.71 4.77 -13.41
CA THR A 159 7.69 5.27 -12.46
C THR A 159 6.32 4.65 -12.76
N PRO A 160 5.42 4.54 -11.76
CA PRO A 160 4.04 4.10 -11.96
C PRO A 160 3.26 4.91 -13.02
N ARG A 161 3.72 6.11 -13.37
CA ARG A 161 3.11 6.93 -14.44
C ARG A 161 3.19 6.25 -15.80
N ALA A 162 4.09 5.28 -16.00
CA ALA A 162 4.13 4.46 -17.21
C ALA A 162 2.81 3.70 -17.45
N LEU A 163 2.06 3.37 -16.39
CA LEU A 163 0.75 2.71 -16.49
C LEU A 163 -0.33 3.63 -17.09
N LEU A 164 -0.12 4.94 -17.07
CA LEU A 164 -1.02 5.94 -17.67
C LEU A 164 -0.77 6.12 -19.17
N HIS A 165 0.26 5.48 -19.72
CA HIS A 165 0.60 5.63 -21.12
C HIS A 165 -0.48 4.98 -22.01
N PRO A 166 -1.02 5.66 -23.03
CA PRO A 166 -2.11 5.12 -23.87
C PRO A 166 -1.80 3.81 -24.59
N ARG A 167 -0.51 3.46 -24.71
CA ARG A 167 -0.06 2.20 -25.34
C ARG A 167 0.21 1.07 -24.35
N PHE A 168 -0.09 1.26 -23.07
CA PHE A 168 -0.02 0.19 -22.08
C PHE A 168 -1.14 -0.83 -22.36
N GLN A 169 -0.78 -2.10 -22.51
CA GLN A 169 -1.71 -3.20 -22.78
C GLN A 169 -1.53 -4.29 -21.73
N GLU A 170 -2.63 -4.84 -21.20
CA GLU A 170 -2.54 -6.06 -20.38
C GLU A 170 -2.45 -7.29 -21.29
N PRO A 171 -1.68 -8.35 -20.93
CA PRO A 171 -0.92 -8.54 -19.69
C PRO A 171 0.45 -7.83 -19.70
N MET A 172 0.94 -7.47 -18.49
CA MET A 172 2.13 -6.62 -18.30
C MET A 172 3.39 -7.16 -18.98
N GLU A 173 3.55 -8.48 -19.01
CA GLU A 173 4.71 -9.19 -19.56
C GLU A 173 4.87 -8.97 -21.07
N LYS A 174 3.81 -8.56 -21.77
CA LYS A 174 3.83 -8.30 -23.22
C LYS A 174 4.12 -6.82 -23.54
N ASN A 175 4.21 -5.94 -22.54
CA ASN A 175 4.47 -4.53 -22.77
C ASN A 175 5.93 -4.27 -23.10
N LYS A 176 6.18 -3.87 -24.35
CA LYS A 176 7.51 -3.45 -24.82
C LYS A 176 8.10 -2.25 -24.09
N TYR A 177 7.26 -1.47 -23.41
CA TYR A 177 7.66 -0.25 -22.69
C TYR A 177 8.03 -0.49 -21.23
N LEU A 178 7.83 -1.71 -20.71
CA LEU A 178 8.18 -2.06 -19.34
C LEU A 178 9.38 -2.99 -19.34
N THR A 179 10.45 -2.56 -18.68
CA THR A 179 11.65 -3.36 -18.48
C THR A 179 11.62 -3.94 -17.08
N VAL A 180 11.61 -5.27 -16.98
CA VAL A 180 11.68 -5.98 -15.69
C VAL A 180 13.05 -5.73 -15.07
N MET A 181 13.07 -5.42 -13.77
CA MET A 181 14.29 -5.31 -12.98
C MET A 181 14.79 -6.72 -12.64
N GLU A 182 15.84 -7.17 -13.33
CA GLU A 182 16.41 -8.47 -13.04
C GLU A 182 16.94 -8.53 -11.60
N LYS A 183 16.75 -9.71 -10.97
CA LYS A 183 17.19 -10.00 -9.60
C LYS A 183 16.60 -9.05 -8.54
N SER A 184 15.57 -8.28 -8.87
CA SER A 184 14.92 -7.35 -7.95
C SER A 184 13.45 -7.69 -7.80
N HIS A 185 13.03 -7.97 -6.57
CA HIS A 185 11.69 -8.44 -6.27
C HIS A 185 11.23 -8.05 -4.87
N LEU A 186 9.92 -7.96 -4.69
CA LEU A 186 9.29 -7.72 -3.39
C LEU A 186 8.45 -8.91 -3.00
N GLN A 187 8.74 -9.53 -1.86
CA GLN A 187 7.88 -10.56 -1.29
C GLN A 187 6.66 -9.92 -0.66
N TYR A 188 5.48 -10.45 -0.98
CA TYR A 188 4.22 -9.98 -0.43
C TYR A 188 3.22 -11.11 -0.21
N THR A 189 2.23 -10.84 0.63
CA THR A 189 1.06 -11.72 0.80
C THR A 189 -0.19 -10.87 0.61
N LEU A 190 -1.14 -11.34 -0.20
CA LEU A 190 -2.44 -10.69 -0.36
C LEU A 190 -3.53 -11.71 -0.02
N LYS A 191 -4.39 -11.38 0.95
CA LYS A 191 -5.48 -12.25 1.39
C LYS A 191 -6.78 -11.47 1.51
N PRO A 192 -7.94 -12.07 1.18
CA PRO A 192 -9.21 -11.55 1.64
C PRO A 192 -9.24 -11.47 3.18
N HIS A 193 -9.86 -10.43 3.73
CA HIS A 193 -9.89 -10.21 5.18
C HIS A 193 -11.30 -9.88 5.67
N GLN A 194 -12.13 -10.93 5.77
CA GLN A 194 -13.54 -10.86 6.21
C GLN A 194 -13.75 -10.11 7.54
N PRO A 195 -12.89 -10.23 8.58
CA PRO A 195 -13.09 -9.48 9.82
C PRO A 195 -13.15 -7.95 9.63
N LEU A 196 -12.54 -7.40 8.57
CA LEU A 196 -12.58 -5.98 8.25
C LEU A 196 -14.01 -5.49 7.92
N GLU A 197 -14.89 -6.38 7.46
CA GLU A 197 -16.27 -6.05 7.10
C GLU A 197 -17.05 -5.46 8.29
N THR A 198 -16.72 -5.91 9.50
CA THR A 198 -17.32 -5.40 10.74
C THR A 198 -17.07 -3.90 10.98
N ILE A 199 -15.98 -3.36 10.44
CA ILE A 199 -15.56 -1.97 10.63
C ILE A 199 -15.57 -1.13 9.35
N PHE A 200 -16.27 -1.56 8.29
CA PHE A 200 -16.43 -0.78 7.05
C PHE A 200 -17.02 0.62 7.31
N HIS A 201 -17.86 0.76 8.33
CA HIS A 201 -18.43 2.05 8.71
C HIS A 201 -17.39 3.05 9.27
N LEU A 202 -16.22 2.57 9.71
CA LEU A 202 -15.12 3.40 10.24
C LEU A 202 -14.03 3.69 9.19
N LEU A 203 -13.92 2.83 8.18
CA LEU A 203 -12.91 2.94 7.14
C LEU A 203 -13.58 3.39 5.85
N PRO A 204 -13.19 4.55 5.27
CA PRO A 204 -13.62 4.92 3.94
C PRO A 204 -13.18 3.89 2.90
N GLU A 205 -14.01 3.70 1.89
CA GLU A 205 -13.71 2.81 0.78
C GLU A 205 -12.48 3.30 -0.01
N ASN A 206 -11.69 2.36 -0.52
CA ASN A 206 -10.47 2.63 -1.29
C ASN A 206 -9.39 3.39 -0.50
N LEU A 207 -9.49 3.39 0.83
CA LEU A 207 -8.47 3.92 1.72
C LEU A 207 -7.53 2.80 2.19
N LEU A 208 -6.24 2.99 1.91
CA LEU A 208 -5.16 2.12 2.39
C LEU A 208 -4.74 2.57 3.79
N VAL A 209 -4.88 1.70 4.78
CA VAL A 209 -4.52 1.96 6.18
C VAL A 209 -3.55 0.92 6.71
N SER A 210 -2.58 1.34 7.52
CA SER A 210 -1.70 0.42 8.25
C SER A 210 -2.13 0.26 9.70
N GLY A 211 -1.77 -0.85 10.34
CA GLY A 211 -2.11 -1.12 11.74
C GLY A 211 -1.52 -0.13 12.75
N VAL A 212 -0.56 0.71 12.36
CA VAL A 212 0.01 1.77 13.20
C VAL A 212 -0.55 3.15 12.89
N GLN A 213 -1.45 3.27 11.91
CA GLN A 213 -2.00 4.54 11.51
C GLN A 213 -3.14 4.96 12.44
N ASN A 214 -3.08 6.20 12.95
CA ASN A 214 -4.17 6.75 13.74
C ASN A 214 -5.41 6.97 12.84
N ILE A 215 -6.55 6.42 13.25
CA ILE A 215 -7.85 6.62 12.61
C ILE A 215 -8.62 7.60 13.49
N PRO A 216 -8.99 8.80 12.99
CA PRO A 216 -9.76 9.75 13.78
C PRO A 216 -11.03 9.12 14.38
N GLY A 217 -11.24 9.33 15.68
CA GLY A 217 -12.37 8.76 16.40
C GLY A 217 -12.12 7.37 17.01
N LEU A 218 -10.99 6.72 16.68
CA LEU A 218 -10.50 5.56 17.42
C LEU A 218 -9.43 5.99 18.43
N LEU A 219 -9.43 5.36 19.60
CA LEU A 219 -8.36 5.55 20.55
C LEU A 219 -7.07 4.98 19.95
N PRO A 220 -5.94 5.71 20.01
CA PRO A 220 -4.66 5.12 19.72
C PRO A 220 -4.46 3.93 20.68
N VAL A 221 -3.80 2.88 20.20
CA VAL A 221 -3.42 1.75 21.04
C VAL A 221 -2.57 2.28 22.19
N CYS A 222 -3.18 2.41 23.37
CA CYS A 222 -2.49 2.83 24.58
C CYS A 222 -1.69 1.64 25.10
N GLY A 223 -0.39 1.65 24.81
CA GLY A 223 0.57 0.73 25.39
C GLY A 223 1.91 1.44 25.44
N ASP A 224 2.42 1.64 26.65
CA ASP A 224 3.73 2.24 26.90
C ASP A 224 4.77 1.61 25.96
N MET A 225 5.54 2.48 25.29
CA MET A 225 6.73 2.09 24.54
C MET A 225 7.84 1.63 25.50
N SER A 226 7.63 0.51 26.18
CA SER A 226 8.68 -0.26 26.81
C SER A 226 8.41 -1.75 26.57
N LYS A 227 9.11 -2.30 25.56
CA LYS A 227 9.19 -3.72 25.18
C LYS A 227 7.87 -4.37 24.73
N GLY A 228 7.77 -4.58 23.41
CA GLY A 228 6.83 -5.53 22.80
C GLY A 228 5.64 -4.88 22.11
N SER A 229 5.83 -4.47 20.86
CA SER A 229 4.78 -3.99 19.95
C SER A 229 3.67 -5.04 19.79
N PHE A 230 2.46 -4.76 20.27
CA PHE A 230 1.24 -5.47 19.86
C PHE A 230 0.52 -4.67 18.75
N PRO A 231 0.51 -5.17 17.50
CA PRO A 231 -0.12 -4.48 16.38
C PRO A 231 -1.65 -4.64 16.41
N PHE A 232 -2.36 -3.76 15.67
CA PHE A 232 -3.78 -3.89 15.27
C PHE A 232 -4.18 -5.31 14.80
N SER A 233 -3.21 -6.11 14.34
CA SER A 233 -3.38 -7.52 13.99
C SER A 233 -3.81 -8.43 15.16
N ALA A 234 -3.54 -8.07 16.42
CA ALA A 234 -3.88 -8.90 17.58
C ALA A 234 -5.38 -8.82 17.94
N ALA A 235 -6.05 -7.70 17.64
CA ALA A 235 -7.48 -7.53 17.92
C ALA A 235 -8.39 -8.33 16.97
N PHE A 236 -7.89 -8.75 15.81
CA PHE A 236 -8.66 -9.45 14.78
C PHE A 236 -8.20 -10.90 14.52
N GLY A 237 -7.13 -11.36 15.18
CA GLY A 237 -6.49 -12.67 14.94
C GLY A 237 -6.92 -13.80 15.88
N SER A 238 -7.63 -13.48 16.97
CA SER A 238 -8.22 -14.44 17.88
C SER A 238 -9.71 -14.11 17.93
N GLY A 239 -10.61 -15.08 17.94
CA GLY A 239 -12.08 -14.88 18.00
C GLY A 239 -12.58 -14.26 19.31
N ALA A 240 -11.81 -13.35 19.90
CA ALA A 240 -12.18 -12.54 21.04
C ALA A 240 -13.08 -11.38 20.56
N PRO A 241 -14.13 -11.04 21.32
CA PRO A 241 -14.99 -9.92 21.00
C PRO A 241 -14.17 -8.62 21.00
N VAL A 242 -14.42 -7.77 20.00
CA VAL A 242 -13.97 -6.38 20.01
C VAL A 242 -14.60 -5.71 21.23
N VAL A 243 -13.83 -5.52 22.30
CA VAL A 243 -14.29 -4.75 23.46
C VAL A 243 -14.24 -3.28 23.06
N LEU A 244 -15.35 -2.78 22.51
CA LEU A 244 -15.66 -1.36 22.51
C LEU A 244 -15.79 -0.94 23.98
N VAL A 245 -14.73 -0.38 24.55
CA VAL A 245 -14.82 0.31 25.83
C VAL A 245 -15.59 1.61 25.57
N THR A 246 -16.91 1.57 25.71
CA THR A 246 -17.71 2.78 25.83
C THR A 246 -17.41 3.39 27.19
N SER A 247 -16.80 4.57 27.22
CA SER A 247 -16.72 5.35 28.47
C SER A 247 -18.14 5.59 29.00
N PRO A 248 -18.41 5.33 30.29
CA PRO A 248 -19.69 5.70 30.88
C PRO A 248 -19.79 7.23 30.89
N LEU A 249 -21.01 7.72 30.61
CA LEU A 249 -21.41 9.12 30.67
C LEU A 249 -20.72 9.89 31.81
N ALA A 250 -20.05 10.98 31.46
CA ALA A 250 -19.87 12.08 32.41
C ALA A 250 -21.22 12.80 32.54
N THR A 251 -21.96 12.49 33.59
CA THR A 251 -23.11 13.28 34.04
C THR A 251 -22.61 14.63 34.53
N VAL A 252 -23.25 15.70 34.05
CA VAL A 252 -23.09 17.09 34.51
C VAL A 252 -23.53 17.24 35.96
#